data_AF-A0A821RUH7-F1
#
_entry.id   AF-A0A821RUH7-F1
#
_cell.length_a   1.000
_cell.length_b   1.000
_cell.length_c   1.000
_cell.angle_alpha   90.00
_cell.angle_beta   90.00
_cell.angle_gamma   90.00
#
_symmetry.space_group_name_H-M   'P 1'
#
loop_
_entity.id
_entity.type
_entity.pdbx_description
1 polymer ?
#
loop_
_entity_poly.entity_id
_entity_poly.type
_entity_poly.pdbx_seq_one_letter_code
_entity_poly.pdbx_strand_id
1 'polypeptide(L)'
;MKPLSNIEIGECVLVINKENKLIYGPIEGFSHLKRNSSFSFLLINIEIDDHRYITTSLFISPNHLIFLANDKEVNNAIFASQLHSGDHIKYVYKNEIILGKIRNIYLTIEEGYCAPFTPSGTIIIDNVLVSNYASVNNHYLAHNVIKIYRWWIYLFGSNKNNENIHWILKLIERLVQWCGIEKFSQISMFNGVFQIFDFI
;
A
#
# COMPACT_ATOMS: atom_id res chain seq x y z
N MET A 1 7.02 -9.23 13.66
CA MET A 1 7.12 -8.08 12.73
C MET A 1 8.12 -8.44 11.64
N LYS A 2 7.78 -8.28 10.36
CA LYS A 2 8.63 -8.69 9.23
C LYS A 2 8.85 -7.53 8.25
N PRO A 3 10.07 -7.33 7.71
CA PRO A 3 10.33 -6.30 6.71
C PRO A 3 9.67 -6.63 5.37
N LEU A 4 9.24 -5.58 4.65
CA LEU A 4 8.57 -5.67 3.35
C LEU A 4 9.40 -6.46 2.33
N SER A 5 10.72 -6.28 2.35
CA SER A 5 11.64 -6.91 1.40
C SER A 5 11.63 -8.44 1.44
N ASN A 6 11.22 -9.00 2.58
CA ASN A 6 11.26 -10.44 2.85
C ASN A 6 9.89 -11.09 2.79
N ILE A 7 8.85 -10.33 2.45
CA ILE A 7 7.48 -10.84 2.47
C ILE A 7 7.21 -11.72 1.25
N GLU A 8 6.45 -12.80 1.46
CA GLU A 8 6.15 -13.80 0.43
C GLU A 8 4.66 -13.81 0.06
N ILE A 9 4.36 -14.22 -1.18
CA ILE A 9 2.99 -14.46 -1.63
C ILE A 9 2.35 -15.52 -0.74
N GLY A 10 1.12 -15.26 -0.29
CA GLY A 10 0.36 -16.11 0.63
C GLY A 10 0.52 -15.76 2.10
N GLU A 11 1.53 -14.96 2.48
CA GLU A 11 1.64 -14.50 3.87
C GLU A 11 0.51 -13.52 4.22
N CYS A 12 -0.08 -13.71 5.39
CA CYS A 12 -1.21 -12.91 5.87
C CYS A 12 -0.72 -11.66 6.59
N VAL A 13 -1.07 -10.49 6.07
CA VAL A 13 -0.75 -9.16 6.62
C VAL A 13 -2.00 -8.47 7.14
N LEU A 14 -1.80 -7.52 8.05
CA LEU A 14 -2.89 -6.71 8.57
C LEU A 14 -3.43 -5.76 7.49
N VAL A 15 -4.74 -5.79 7.30
CA VAL A 15 -5.49 -4.97 6.32
C VAL A 15 -6.81 -4.49 6.93
N ILE A 16 -7.52 -3.60 6.21
CA ILE A 16 -8.87 -3.18 6.56
C ILE A 16 -9.89 -3.78 5.59
N ASN A 17 -10.96 -4.37 6.12
CA ASN A 17 -12.08 -4.86 5.33
C ASN A 17 -13.08 -3.74 4.96
N LYS A 18 -14.11 -4.07 4.18
CA LYS A 18 -15.16 -3.10 3.77
C LYS A 18 -15.97 -2.52 4.93
N GLU A 19 -15.93 -3.14 6.10
CA GLU A 19 -16.60 -2.69 7.33
C GLU A 19 -15.68 -1.85 8.23
N ASN A 20 -14.52 -1.40 7.73
CA ASN A 20 -13.49 -0.69 8.49
C ASN A 20 -12.89 -1.49 9.66
N LYS A 21 -12.99 -2.83 9.63
CA LYS A 21 -12.40 -3.70 10.65
C LYS A 21 -11.02 -4.18 10.22
N LEU A 22 -10.11 -4.23 11.19
CA LEU A 22 -8.78 -4.80 11.03
C LEU A 22 -8.89 -6.32 10.94
N ILE A 23 -8.40 -6.88 9.84
CA ILE A 23 -8.37 -8.33 9.58
C ILE A 23 -7.02 -8.71 8.99
N TYR A 24 -6.70 -10.00 8.98
CA TYR A 24 -5.56 -10.52 8.24
C TYR A 24 -5.98 -10.98 6.84
N GLY A 25 -5.24 -10.56 5.83
CA GLY A 25 -5.46 -10.96 4.44
C GLY A 25 -4.15 -11.38 3.76
N PRO A 26 -4.17 -12.40 2.88
CA PRO A 26 -2.96 -12.86 2.20
C PRO A 26 -2.44 -11.83 1.21
N ILE A 27 -1.12 -11.78 1.03
CA ILE A 27 -0.52 -11.12 -0.13
C ILE A 27 -0.78 -11.96 -1.37
N GLU A 28 -1.43 -11.38 -2.37
CA GLU A 28 -1.80 -12.09 -3.60
C GLU A 28 -0.72 -11.98 -4.68
N GLY A 29 0.21 -11.04 -4.53
CA GLY A 29 1.34 -10.83 -5.43
C GLY A 29 1.97 -9.44 -5.28
N PHE A 30 2.86 -9.11 -6.21
CA PHE A 30 3.55 -7.82 -6.27
C PHE A 30 3.35 -7.20 -7.65
N SER A 31 2.96 -5.92 -7.71
CA SER A 31 2.89 -5.19 -8.98
C SER A 31 4.27 -4.82 -9.50
N HIS A 32 5.15 -4.41 -8.58
CA HIS A 32 6.55 -4.12 -8.86
C HIS A 32 7.43 -4.55 -7.68
N LEU A 33 8.57 -5.15 -8.01
CA LEU A 33 9.61 -5.52 -7.05
C LEU A 33 10.96 -5.24 -7.71
N LYS A 34 11.77 -4.38 -7.09
CA LYS A 34 13.14 -4.13 -7.56
C LYS A 34 14.03 -3.90 -6.35
N ARG A 35 15.08 -4.71 -6.19
CA ARG A 35 15.93 -4.69 -5.00
C ARG A 35 17.21 -3.86 -5.18
N ASN A 36 17.76 -3.81 -6.39
CA ASN A 36 19.12 -3.29 -6.64
C ASN A 36 19.10 -1.98 -7.45
N SER A 37 18.33 -0.98 -7.02
CA SER A 37 18.33 0.36 -7.63
C SER A 37 17.81 1.39 -6.64
N SER A 38 18.35 2.60 -6.68
CA SER A 38 17.91 3.69 -5.81
C SER A 38 16.67 4.39 -6.38
N PHE A 39 15.72 4.74 -5.50
CA PHE A 39 14.49 5.45 -5.85
C PHE A 39 14.25 6.59 -4.86
N SER A 40 13.50 7.60 -5.32
CA SER A 40 13.07 8.71 -4.48
C SER A 40 11.83 8.33 -3.68
N PHE A 41 11.87 8.61 -2.38
CA PHE A 41 10.80 8.36 -1.43
C PHE A 41 10.53 9.60 -0.58
N LEU A 42 9.33 9.65 0.00
CA LEU A 42 8.97 10.53 1.08
C LEU A 42 9.19 9.80 2.40
N LEU A 43 9.98 10.40 3.29
CA LEU A 43 10.08 10.05 4.69
C LEU A 43 9.05 10.91 5.46
N ILE A 44 7.99 10.27 5.93
CA ILE A 44 6.89 10.92 6.64
C ILE A 44 7.00 10.58 8.12
N ASN A 45 7.30 11.57 8.94
CA ASN A 45 7.34 11.41 10.39
C ASN A 45 5.97 11.70 10.98
N ILE A 46 5.45 10.73 11.73
CA ILE A 46 4.10 10.72 12.26
C ILE A 46 4.18 10.63 13.78
N GLU A 47 3.38 11.45 14.44
CA GLU A 47 3.25 11.45 15.90
C GLU A 47 1.84 11.04 16.28
N ILE A 48 1.75 10.18 17.29
CA ILE A 48 0.48 9.76 17.88
C ILE A 48 0.33 10.42 19.24
N ASP A 49 -0.69 11.26 19.35
CA ASP A 49 -1.07 11.92 20.61
C ASP A 49 -2.07 11.03 21.37
N ASP A 50 -1.57 9.92 21.91
CA ASP A 50 -2.30 9.02 22.83
C ASP A 50 -1.58 9.00 24.19
N HIS A 51 -1.35 10.19 24.76
CA HIS A 51 -0.73 10.41 26.08
C HIS A 51 0.68 9.82 26.29
N ARG A 52 1.30 9.24 25.26
CA ARG A 52 2.61 8.56 25.31
C ARG A 52 3.63 9.06 24.30
N TYR A 53 3.29 10.05 23.46
CA TYR A 53 4.15 10.62 22.43
C TYR A 53 4.91 9.54 21.63
N ILE A 54 4.17 8.70 20.92
CA ILE A 54 4.77 7.68 20.05
C ILE A 54 5.07 8.33 18.69
N THR A 55 6.27 8.10 18.16
CA THR A 55 6.66 8.54 16.83
C THR A 55 6.93 7.33 15.93
N THR A 56 6.51 7.43 14.67
CA THR A 56 6.85 6.47 13.62
C THR A 56 7.30 7.21 12.36
N SER A 57 7.95 6.48 11.46
CA SER A 57 8.38 6.99 10.16
C SER A 57 7.89 6.05 9.07
N LEU A 58 7.24 6.60 8.05
CA LEU A 58 6.77 5.87 6.89
C LEU A 58 7.59 6.29 5.66
N PHE A 59 8.10 5.31 4.91
CA PHE A 59 8.81 5.54 3.65
C PHE A 59 7.95 5.12 2.46
N ILE A 60 7.59 6.08 1.62
CA ILE A 60 6.60 5.82 0.57
C ILE A 60 6.84 6.68 -0.67
N SER A 61 6.52 6.18 -1.86
CA SER A 61 6.75 6.97 -3.07
C SER A 61 5.78 8.15 -3.18
N PRO A 62 6.18 9.26 -3.82
CA PRO A 62 5.33 10.45 -3.94
C PRO A 62 3.97 10.22 -4.61
N ASN A 63 3.87 9.18 -5.45
CA ASN A 63 2.65 8.83 -6.19
C ASN A 63 1.78 7.79 -5.46
N HIS A 64 2.18 7.35 -4.27
CA HIS A 64 1.42 6.35 -3.54
C HIS A 64 0.16 6.96 -2.90
N LEU A 65 -0.97 6.25 -2.90
CA LEU A 65 -2.20 6.75 -2.29
C LEU A 65 -2.27 6.46 -0.77
N ILE A 66 -2.54 7.48 0.03
CA ILE A 66 -2.67 7.42 1.49
C ILE A 66 -4.06 7.91 1.90
N PHE A 67 -4.63 7.29 2.93
CA PHE A 67 -5.96 7.65 3.44
C PHE A 67 -5.85 8.74 4.51
N LEU A 68 -6.48 9.89 4.26
CA LEU A 68 -6.66 10.92 5.27
C LEU A 68 -7.70 10.51 6.30
N ALA A 69 -7.52 10.97 7.54
CA ALA A 69 -8.40 10.68 8.66
C ALA A 69 -9.75 11.40 8.59
N ASN A 70 -9.82 12.54 7.90
CA ASN A 70 -11.00 13.40 7.87
C ASN A 70 -12.18 12.78 7.10
N ASP A 71 -11.93 11.70 6.36
CA ASP A 71 -12.97 11.01 5.60
C ASP A 71 -13.48 9.77 6.33
N LYS A 72 -14.78 9.84 6.64
CA LYS A 72 -15.58 8.69 7.11
C LYS A 72 -15.57 7.54 6.11
N GLU A 73 -15.30 7.84 4.84
CA GLU A 73 -15.13 6.85 3.79
C GLU A 73 -13.65 6.52 3.59
N VAL A 74 -13.33 5.22 3.54
CA VAL A 74 -12.00 4.73 3.11
C VAL A 74 -11.72 5.05 1.64
N ASN A 75 -12.66 5.65 0.90
CA ASN A 75 -12.53 5.88 -0.53
C ASN A 75 -11.76 7.14 -0.91
N ASN A 76 -11.53 8.07 0.02
CA ASN A 76 -10.79 9.30 -0.30
C ASN A 76 -9.31 9.13 0.05
N ALA A 77 -8.55 8.63 -0.92
CA ALA A 77 -7.11 8.50 -0.83
C ALA A 77 -6.46 9.58 -1.69
N ILE A 78 -5.43 10.24 -1.17
CA ILE A 78 -4.68 11.28 -1.88
C ILE A 78 -3.26 10.79 -2.14
N PHE A 79 -2.57 11.42 -3.10
CA PHE A 79 -1.16 11.13 -3.32
C PHE A 79 -0.31 11.53 -2.12
N ALA A 80 0.70 10.74 -1.78
CA ALA A 80 1.62 11.05 -0.69
C ALA A 80 2.34 12.39 -0.89
N SER A 81 2.60 12.78 -2.15
CA SER A 81 3.12 14.10 -2.54
C SER A 81 2.20 15.27 -2.21
N GLN A 82 0.91 15.02 -1.96
CA GLN A 82 -0.07 16.04 -1.59
C GLN A 82 -0.24 16.17 -0.07
N LEU A 83 0.48 15.36 0.72
CA LEU A 83 0.45 15.46 2.18
C LEU A 83 1.20 16.69 2.67
N HIS A 84 0.70 17.25 3.78
CA HIS A 84 1.31 18.38 4.46
C HIS A 84 1.52 18.08 5.94
N SER A 85 2.50 18.75 6.53
CA SER A 85 2.65 18.80 7.99
C SER A 85 1.35 19.30 8.64
N GLY A 86 0.87 18.57 9.63
CA GLY A 86 -0.40 18.84 10.31
C GLY A 86 -1.57 17.97 9.83
N ASP A 87 -1.46 17.31 8.69
CA ASP A 87 -2.46 16.35 8.22
C ASP A 87 -2.56 15.16 9.19
N HIS A 88 -3.75 14.56 9.23
CA HIS A 88 -4.03 13.37 10.04
C HIS A 88 -4.25 12.17 9.12
N ILE A 89 -3.60 11.07 9.46
CA ILE A 89 -3.68 9.80 8.74
C ILE A 89 -4.14 8.69 9.68
N LYS A 90 -4.64 7.60 9.11
CA LYS A 90 -5.09 6.43 9.88
C LYS A 90 -3.88 5.61 10.33
N TYR A 91 -3.68 5.53 11.65
CA TYR A 91 -2.62 4.78 12.31
C TYR A 91 -3.22 3.61 13.10
N VAL A 92 -2.52 2.49 13.18
CA VAL A 92 -2.96 1.29 13.87
C VAL A 92 -2.13 1.10 15.13
N TYR A 93 -2.78 1.17 16.28
CA TYR A 93 -2.16 0.95 17.58
C TYR A 93 -3.00 -0.04 18.38
N LYS A 94 -2.37 -1.08 18.92
CA LYS A 94 -3.05 -2.12 19.72
C LYS A 94 -4.33 -2.67 19.07
N ASN A 95 -4.28 -2.92 17.75
CA ASN A 95 -5.40 -3.39 16.94
C ASN A 95 -6.61 -2.42 16.89
N GLU A 96 -6.38 -1.14 17.11
CA GLU A 96 -7.37 -0.08 16.93
C GLU A 96 -6.85 0.96 15.93
N ILE A 97 -7.78 1.53 15.16
CA ILE A 97 -7.47 2.61 14.22
C ILE A 97 -7.61 3.92 14.97
N ILE A 98 -6.49 4.61 15.13
CA ILE A 98 -6.38 5.94 15.73
C ILE A 98 -5.81 6.95 14.72
N LEU A 99 -5.71 8.21 15.12
CA LEU A 99 -5.18 9.27 14.27
C LEU A 99 -3.70 9.50 14.57
N GLY A 100 -2.88 9.46 13.51
CA GLY A 100 -1.50 9.92 13.55
C GLY A 100 -1.38 11.28 12.87
N LYS A 101 -0.72 12.24 13.50
CA LYS A 101 -0.47 13.57 12.95
C LYS A 101 0.88 13.62 12.25
N ILE A 102 0.91 14.08 11.01
CA ILE A 102 2.16 14.28 10.28
C ILE A 102 2.90 15.47 10.87
N ARG A 103 4.14 15.26 11.28
CA ARG A 103 5.03 16.31 11.77
C ARG A 103 5.83 16.92 10.65
N ASN A 104 6.61 16.09 9.97
CA ASN A 104 7.52 16.52 8.92
C ASN A 104 7.50 15.52 7.76
N ILE A 105 7.76 16.01 6.57
CA ILE A 105 7.90 15.22 5.35
C ILE A 105 9.23 15.61 4.71
N TYR A 106 10.06 14.62 4.39
CA TYR A 106 11.36 14.82 3.75
C TYR A 106 11.45 13.98 2.48
N LEU A 107 12.21 14.47 1.50
CA LEU A 107 12.61 13.66 0.36
C LEU A 107 13.86 12.86 0.74
N THR A 108 13.85 11.55 0.50
CA THR A 108 14.99 10.66 0.72
C THR A 108 15.21 9.76 -0.51
N ILE A 109 16.39 9.18 -0.62
CA ILE A 109 16.73 8.21 -1.66
C ILE A 109 17.00 6.87 -0.96
N GLU A 110 16.23 5.86 -1.31
CA GLU A 110 16.34 4.53 -0.70
C GLU A 110 16.55 3.44 -1.76
N GLU A 111 17.14 2.32 -1.36
CA GLU A 111 17.43 1.20 -2.24
C GLU A 111 16.27 0.21 -2.36
N GLY A 112 15.78 0.09 -3.58
CA GLY A 112 14.74 -0.85 -3.92
C GLY A 112 13.34 -0.41 -3.51
N TYR A 113 12.36 -1.16 -3.99
CA TYR A 113 10.98 -1.00 -3.63
C TYR A 113 10.24 -2.32 -3.77
N CYS A 114 9.08 -2.37 -3.12
CA CYS A 114 8.13 -3.44 -3.25
C CYS A 114 6.70 -2.85 -3.22
N ALA A 115 5.80 -3.40 -4.01
CA ALA A 115 4.40 -2.98 -4.08
C ALA A 115 3.49 -4.21 -4.04
N PRO A 116 3.22 -4.76 -2.84
CA PRO A 116 2.30 -5.88 -2.69
C PRO A 116 0.86 -5.43 -2.97
N PHE A 117 0.00 -6.36 -3.36
CA PHE A 117 -1.45 -6.17 -3.36
C PHE A 117 -2.16 -7.22 -2.51
N THR A 118 -3.23 -6.79 -1.86
CA THR A 118 -4.03 -7.59 -0.91
C THR A 118 -5.49 -7.64 -1.37
N PRO A 119 -6.29 -8.57 -0.82
CA PRO A 119 -7.70 -8.70 -1.15
C PRO A 119 -8.56 -7.46 -0.94
N SER A 120 -8.21 -6.63 0.05
CA SER A 120 -8.92 -5.40 0.38
C SER A 120 -8.50 -4.21 -0.48
N GLY A 121 -7.33 -4.27 -1.12
CA GLY A 121 -6.70 -3.09 -1.74
C GLY A 121 -6.22 -2.06 -0.71
N THR A 122 -6.08 -2.48 0.55
CA THR A 122 -5.43 -1.72 1.62
C THR A 122 -4.37 -2.59 2.31
N ILE A 123 -3.37 -1.95 2.91
CA ILE A 123 -2.34 -2.65 3.67
C ILE A 123 -1.82 -1.75 4.78
N ILE A 124 -1.35 -2.33 5.89
CA ILE A 124 -0.77 -1.59 7.01
C ILE A 124 0.74 -1.77 7.03
N ILE A 125 1.48 -0.66 6.93
CA ILE A 125 2.94 -0.60 6.88
C ILE A 125 3.43 0.39 7.92
N ASP A 126 4.39 0.00 8.76
CA ASP A 126 4.91 0.85 9.83
C ASP A 126 3.77 1.43 10.70
N ASN A 127 2.73 0.60 10.89
CA ASN A 127 1.49 0.90 11.59
C ASN A 127 0.61 1.97 10.91
N VAL A 128 0.88 2.37 9.67
CA VAL A 128 0.04 3.30 8.90
C VAL A 128 -0.81 2.55 7.89
N LEU A 129 -2.09 2.91 7.79
CA LEU A 129 -2.96 2.40 6.73
C LEU A 129 -2.64 3.10 5.40
N VAL A 130 -2.27 2.31 4.40
CA VAL A 130 -1.97 2.79 3.05
C VAL A 130 -2.75 1.99 2.01
N SER A 131 -2.95 2.58 0.83
CA SER A 131 -3.58 1.91 -0.31
C SER A 131 -2.64 0.86 -0.91
N ASN A 132 -3.15 -0.09 -1.69
CA ASN A 132 -2.29 -0.88 -2.58
C ASN A 132 -2.12 -0.22 -3.98
N TYR A 133 -2.75 0.94 -4.22
CA TYR A 133 -2.87 1.59 -5.54
C TYR A 133 -2.27 3.00 -5.56
N ALA A 134 -1.81 3.45 -6.74
CA ALA A 134 -1.07 4.71 -6.92
C ALA A 134 -1.48 5.53 -8.15
N SER A 135 -2.68 5.37 -8.73
CA SER A 135 -2.96 6.12 -9.97
C SER A 135 -4.41 6.35 -10.39
N VAL A 136 -5.34 5.52 -9.95
CA VAL A 136 -6.74 5.83 -10.23
C VAL A 136 -7.24 6.66 -9.06
N ASN A 137 -7.60 7.93 -9.33
CA ASN A 137 -8.25 8.85 -8.39
C ASN A 137 -9.58 8.30 -7.82
N ASN A 138 -9.92 7.07 -8.18
CA ASN A 138 -11.01 6.27 -7.67
C ASN A 138 -10.47 4.87 -7.31
N HIS A 139 -10.22 4.65 -6.01
CA HIS A 139 -9.80 3.37 -5.44
C HIS A 139 -10.67 2.20 -5.94
N TYR A 140 -11.97 2.43 -6.12
CA TYR A 140 -12.92 1.43 -6.62
C TYR A 140 -12.59 0.96 -8.05
N LEU A 141 -12.16 1.85 -8.93
CA LEU A 141 -11.83 1.49 -10.32
C LEU A 141 -10.55 0.64 -10.38
N ALA A 142 -9.49 1.05 -9.67
CA ALA A 142 -8.26 0.26 -9.56
C ALA A 142 -8.55 -1.14 -8.97
N HIS A 143 -9.37 -1.18 -7.92
CA HIS A 143 -9.78 -2.42 -7.28
C HIS A 143 -10.58 -3.34 -8.23
N ASN A 144 -11.48 -2.79 -9.06
CA ASN A 144 -12.23 -3.59 -10.02
C ASN A 144 -11.36 -4.16 -11.14
N VAL A 145 -10.40 -3.39 -11.63
CA VAL A 145 -9.44 -3.85 -12.64
C VAL A 145 -8.62 -5.03 -12.09
N ILE A 146 -8.24 -4.98 -10.81
CA ILE A 146 -7.50 -6.06 -10.16
C ILE A 146 -8.36 -7.30 -9.91
N LYS A 147 -9.69 -7.20 -9.84
CA LYS A 147 -10.56 -8.40 -9.81
C LYS A 147 -10.41 -9.25 -11.06
N ILE A 148 -10.23 -8.64 -12.23
CA ILE A 148 -10.01 -9.37 -13.50
C ILE A 148 -8.71 -10.16 -13.39
N TYR A 149 -7.68 -9.51 -12.85
CA TYR A 149 -6.40 -10.15 -12.62
C TYR A 149 -6.47 -11.28 -11.58
N ARG A 150 -7.21 -11.10 -10.48
CA ARG A 150 -7.45 -12.13 -9.46
C ARG A 150 -8.22 -13.33 -10.02
N TRP A 151 -9.22 -13.08 -10.87
CA TRP A 151 -9.92 -14.13 -11.59
C TRP A 151 -8.97 -14.93 -12.49
N TRP A 152 -8.04 -14.25 -13.16
CA TRP A 152 -7.03 -14.92 -13.98
C TRP A 152 -6.06 -15.76 -13.14
N ILE A 153 -5.55 -15.23 -12.02
CA ILE A 153 -4.72 -16.00 -11.07
C ILE A 153 -5.48 -17.23 -10.55
N TYR A 154 -6.76 -17.08 -10.20
CA TYR A 154 -7.60 -18.18 -9.72
C TYR A 154 -7.74 -19.29 -10.77
N LEU A 155 -7.88 -18.93 -12.04
CA LEU A 155 -8.04 -19.90 -13.13
C LEU A 155 -6.74 -20.57 -13.56
N PHE A 156 -5.63 -19.84 -13.59
CA PHE A 156 -4.38 -20.31 -14.19
C PHE A 156 -3.27 -20.61 -13.17
N GLY A 157 -3.50 -20.32 -11.89
CA GLY A 157 -2.56 -20.53 -10.80
C GLY A 157 -1.50 -19.42 -10.69
N SER A 158 -1.13 -19.08 -9.45
CA SER A 158 0.04 -18.28 -9.12
C SER A 158 1.14 -19.22 -8.64
N ASN A 159 2.32 -19.19 -9.28
CA ASN A 159 3.48 -19.97 -8.85
C ASN A 159 4.57 -19.03 -8.30
N LYS A 160 5.36 -19.48 -7.31
CA LYS A 160 6.40 -18.67 -6.62
C LYS A 160 7.41 -18.00 -7.57
N ASN A 161 7.55 -18.50 -8.80
CA ASN A 161 8.42 -17.96 -9.85
C ASN A 161 7.74 -16.97 -10.80
N ASN A 162 6.48 -16.59 -10.56
CA ASN A 162 5.73 -15.64 -11.37
C ASN A 162 6.10 -14.18 -11.04
N GLU A 163 7.38 -13.85 -10.96
CA GLU A 163 7.87 -12.46 -10.95
C GLU A 163 7.57 -11.75 -12.30
N ASN A 164 7.12 -12.51 -13.31
CA ASN A 164 6.80 -12.05 -14.67
C ASN A 164 5.31 -11.79 -14.94
N ILE A 165 4.48 -11.54 -13.92
CA ILE A 165 3.07 -11.13 -14.15
C ILE A 165 2.96 -9.68 -14.69
N HIS A 166 4.12 -9.11 -15.00
CA HIS A 166 4.29 -7.84 -15.68
C HIS A 166 3.50 -7.73 -16.99
N TRP A 167 3.27 -8.82 -17.74
CA TRP A 167 2.62 -8.73 -19.05
C TRP A 167 1.10 -8.52 -18.96
N ILE A 168 0.41 -9.17 -18.03
CA ILE A 168 -1.04 -9.03 -17.89
C ILE A 168 -1.39 -7.69 -17.25
N LEU A 169 -0.58 -7.26 -16.28
CA LEU A 169 -0.67 -5.92 -15.74
C LEU A 169 -0.37 -4.89 -16.85
N LYS A 170 0.68 -5.06 -17.66
CA LYS A 170 0.94 -4.19 -18.84
C LYS A 170 -0.20 -4.19 -19.86
N LEU A 171 -0.83 -5.33 -20.11
CA LEU A 171 -1.97 -5.43 -21.03
C LEU A 171 -3.16 -4.64 -20.48
N ILE A 172 -3.45 -4.82 -19.19
CA ILE A 172 -4.47 -4.06 -18.48
C ILE A 172 -4.14 -2.57 -18.48
N GLU A 173 -2.90 -2.17 -18.19
CA GLU A 173 -2.45 -0.77 -18.25
C GLU A 173 -2.67 -0.17 -19.63
N ARG A 174 -2.33 -0.91 -20.70
CA ARG A 174 -2.57 -0.49 -22.08
C ARG A 174 -4.05 -0.35 -22.40
N LEU A 175 -4.88 -1.30 -21.95
CA LEU A 175 -6.33 -1.24 -22.16
C LEU A 175 -6.97 -0.08 -21.39
N VAL A 176 -6.52 0.16 -20.15
CA VAL A 176 -6.95 1.27 -19.30
C VAL A 176 -6.55 2.61 -19.92
N GLN A 177 -5.32 2.73 -20.42
CA GLN A 177 -4.86 3.90 -21.18
C GLN A 177 -5.67 4.10 -22.47
N TRP A 178 -6.00 3.03 -23.19
CA TRP A 178 -6.81 3.08 -24.39
C TRP A 178 -8.25 3.54 -24.12
N CYS A 179 -8.80 3.23 -22.95
CA CYS A 179 -10.09 3.71 -22.48
C CYS A 179 -10.06 5.17 -21.95
N GLY A 180 -8.95 5.90 -22.10
CA GLY A 180 -8.83 7.30 -21.69
C GLY A 180 -8.59 7.50 -20.19
N ILE A 181 -8.25 6.44 -19.45
CA ILE A 181 -7.82 6.55 -18.05
C ILE A 181 -6.31 6.82 -18.06
N GLU A 182 -5.92 8.04 -17.70
CA GLU A 182 -4.51 8.43 -17.70
C GLU A 182 -3.69 7.58 -16.73
N LYS A 183 -2.55 7.05 -17.26
CA LYS A 183 -1.45 6.33 -16.59
C LYS A 183 -1.83 5.52 -15.34
N PHE A 184 -1.68 4.20 -15.40
CA PHE A 184 -1.33 3.42 -14.21
C PHE A 184 0.15 3.71 -13.88
N SER A 185 0.42 4.40 -12.79
CA SER A 185 1.77 4.81 -12.41
C SER A 185 2.44 3.79 -11.47
N GLN A 186 3.77 3.86 -11.43
CA GLN A 186 4.62 2.98 -10.64
C GLN A 186 4.31 3.11 -9.14
N ILE A 187 3.88 2.01 -8.54
CA ILE A 187 3.67 1.87 -7.09
C ILE A 187 5.00 1.42 -6.47
N SER A 188 5.46 2.09 -5.42
CA SER A 188 6.65 1.66 -4.69
C SER A 188 6.54 2.04 -3.21
N MET A 189 6.70 1.05 -2.34
CA MET A 189 6.96 1.23 -0.91
C MET A 189 8.39 0.79 -0.63
N PHE A 190 9.08 1.50 0.25
CA PHE A 190 10.38 1.06 0.76
C PHE A 190 10.16 0.13 1.96
N ASN A 191 11.23 -0.51 2.43
CA ASN A 191 11.29 -1.68 3.33
C ASN A 191 10.61 -1.55 4.72
N GLY A 192 9.31 -1.22 4.76
CA GLY A 192 8.54 -1.04 6.00
C GLY A 192 8.17 -2.37 6.66
N VAL A 193 7.64 -2.30 7.88
CA VAL A 193 7.43 -3.47 8.73
C VAL A 193 5.94 -3.82 8.83
N PHE A 194 5.65 -5.13 8.75
CA PHE A 194 4.31 -5.69 8.85
C PHE A 194 4.09 -6.48 10.13
N GLN A 195 2.83 -6.45 10.58
CA GLN A 195 2.31 -7.48 11.47
C GLN A 195 1.83 -8.66 10.62
N ILE A 196 2.38 -9.84 10.89
CA ILE A 196 2.02 -11.10 10.21
C ILE A 196 1.18 -11.94 11.15
N PHE A 197 0.24 -12.68 10.57
CA PHE A 197 -0.45 -13.74 11.29
C PHE A 197 0.46 -14.95 11.43
N ASP A 198 0.98 -15.19 12.64
CA ASP A 198 1.76 -16.39 12.93
C ASP A 198 0.80 -17.56 13.18
N PHE A 199 0.91 -18.62 12.37
CA PHE A 199 0.32 -19.91 12.69
C PHE A 199 1.14 -20.53 13.83
N ILE A 200 0.67 -20.38 15.07
CA ILE A 200 1.09 -21.24 16.19
C ILE A 200 0.06 -22.36 16.33
#